data_AF-A0A6A3FCW4-F1
#
_entry.id   AF-A0A6A3FCW4-F1
#
_cell.length_a   1.000
_cell.length_b   1.000
_cell.length_c   1.000
_cell.angle_alpha   90.00
_cell.angle_beta   90.00
_cell.angle_gamma   90.00
#
_symmetry.space_group_name_H-M   'P 1'
#
loop_
_entity.id
_entity.type
_entity.pdbx_description
1 polymer ?
#
loop_
_entity_poly.entity_id
_entity_poly.type
_entity_poly.pdbx_seq_one_letter_code
_entity_poly.pdbx_strand_id
1 'polypeptide(L)'
;MRSDGWELDSSKFPEDTNYPGHYADEFGPTSSVMAESESPLGLFFYFMPRPLWRKISKESNRYCDRTLSDRANRMFENQAADNPRTLRQIYELEAKKPRIEPHELLRCIGLLIARMLAPQTRNFADHWATTWMGAVPTGTLGRYMARNRFAHIMQHPHFTNNAHPKSFTDRAWKVRSVLDTLQKRFAAGYKVPPVLAFDEAIIPSRSRYNPTRQYLKDKPHKWGTKLFMTCCAKTAYCLRWVLVGILGGLSLHVVLTACCGCDAVCANM
;
A
#
# COMPACT_ATOMS: atom_id res chain seq x y z
N MET A 1 12.70 44.25 -13.56
CA MET A 1 12.82 42.90 -12.98
C MET A 1 11.86 42.82 -11.82
N ARG A 2 10.92 41.87 -11.82
CA ARG A 2 9.88 41.71 -10.78
C ARG A 2 10.34 40.68 -9.74
N SER A 3 9.97 40.90 -8.48
CA SER A 3 10.58 40.27 -7.29
C SER A 3 10.03 38.89 -6.90
N ASP A 4 8.83 38.50 -7.32
CA ASP A 4 8.10 37.38 -6.67
C ASP A 4 7.08 36.63 -7.55
N GLY A 5 6.64 37.17 -8.69
CA GLY A 5 5.94 36.38 -9.72
C GLY A 5 4.48 35.99 -9.43
N TRP A 6 3.86 36.54 -8.39
CA TRP A 6 2.46 36.30 -8.04
C TRP A 6 1.72 37.61 -7.71
N GLU A 7 1.41 38.41 -8.72
CA GLU A 7 0.42 39.49 -8.58
C GLU A 7 -0.95 38.95 -9.02
N LEU A 8 -1.75 38.48 -8.06
CA LEU A 8 -3.16 38.18 -8.27
C LEU A 8 -3.93 39.50 -8.31
N ASP A 9 -4.65 39.74 -9.41
CA ASP A 9 -5.56 40.87 -9.56
C ASP A 9 -6.75 40.69 -8.60
N SER A 10 -6.73 41.40 -7.47
CA SER A 10 -7.76 41.32 -6.42
C SER A 10 -9.16 41.73 -6.90
N SER A 11 -9.26 42.44 -8.03
CA SER A 11 -10.55 42.76 -8.65
C SER A 11 -11.14 41.59 -9.45
N LYS A 12 -10.30 40.65 -9.91
CA LYS A 12 -10.69 39.44 -10.64
C LYS A 12 -10.72 38.19 -9.76
N PHE A 13 -9.91 38.17 -8.71
CA PHE A 13 -9.77 37.08 -7.75
C PHE A 13 -9.83 37.68 -6.33
N PRO A 14 -11.05 38.00 -5.84
CA PRO A 14 -11.22 38.51 -4.48
C PRO A 14 -10.66 37.50 -3.46
N GLU A 15 -10.22 37.98 -2.29
CA GLU A 15 -9.74 37.10 -1.23
C GLU A 15 -10.82 36.07 -0.85
N ASP A 16 -10.44 34.78 -0.90
CA ASP A 16 -11.25 33.60 -0.57
C ASP A 16 -11.62 33.59 0.93
N THR A 17 -12.48 34.53 1.32
CA THR A 17 -12.87 34.73 2.72
C THR A 17 -14.17 34.02 3.06
N ASN A 18 -15.03 33.75 2.08
CA ASN A 18 -16.26 32.99 2.32
C ASN A 18 -16.96 32.56 1.03
N TYR A 19 -17.12 31.24 0.82
CA TYR A 19 -18.07 30.76 -0.19
C TYR A 19 -19.44 30.48 0.46
N PRO A 20 -20.49 31.22 0.09
CA PRO A 20 -21.81 31.04 0.68
C PRO A 20 -22.36 29.64 0.35
N GLY A 21 -22.87 28.93 1.38
CA GLY A 21 -23.34 27.55 1.25
C GLY A 21 -22.30 26.48 1.60
N HIS A 22 -21.12 26.87 2.09
CA HIS A 22 -20.15 25.91 2.61
C HIS A 22 -20.70 25.07 3.77
N TYR A 23 -20.41 23.78 3.73
CA TYR A 23 -20.64 22.84 4.81
C TYR A 23 -20.02 23.36 6.12
N ALA A 24 -20.87 23.80 7.05
CA ALA A 24 -20.45 24.40 8.32
C ALA A 24 -20.44 23.41 9.49
N ASP A 25 -20.86 22.16 9.25
CA ASP A 25 -20.93 21.14 10.28
C ASP A 25 -19.53 20.64 10.68
N GLU A 26 -19.46 20.04 11.86
CA GLU A 26 -18.23 19.45 12.37
C GLU A 26 -17.68 18.35 11.45
N PHE A 27 -16.42 18.51 11.07
CA PHE A 27 -15.63 17.51 10.34
C PHE A 27 -14.55 16.92 11.25
N GLY A 28 -14.11 15.69 10.95
CA GLY A 28 -13.14 14.99 11.80
C GLY A 28 -13.33 13.49 11.82
N PRO A 29 -12.54 12.77 12.63
CA PRO A 29 -12.69 11.32 12.79
C PRO A 29 -14.12 10.95 13.23
N THR A 30 -14.66 9.87 12.67
CA THR A 30 -15.97 9.37 13.10
C THR A 30 -15.88 8.71 14.49
N SER A 31 -17.00 8.63 15.20
CA SER A 31 -17.08 7.93 16.50
C SER A 31 -16.57 6.48 16.41
N SER A 32 -16.77 5.83 15.26
CA SER A 32 -16.28 4.48 15.00
C SER A 32 -14.75 4.35 14.98
N VAL A 33 -14.03 5.37 14.49
CA VAL A 33 -12.55 5.40 14.53
C VAL A 33 -12.07 5.81 15.90
N MET A 34 -12.75 6.79 16.51
CA MET A 34 -12.41 7.27 17.85
C MET A 34 -12.55 6.18 18.90
N ALA A 35 -13.48 5.23 18.74
CA ALA A 35 -13.59 4.07 19.60
C ALA A 35 -12.33 3.17 19.59
N GLU A 36 -11.53 3.24 18.52
CA GLU A 36 -10.31 2.44 18.34
C GLU A 36 -9.02 3.26 18.55
N SER A 37 -9.11 4.55 18.89
CA SER A 37 -7.96 5.47 18.89
C SER A 37 -6.93 5.17 19.98
N GLU A 38 -7.37 4.63 21.11
CA GLU A 38 -6.50 4.29 22.25
C GLU A 38 -5.63 3.05 21.99
N SER A 39 -5.96 2.26 20.95
CA SER A 39 -5.20 1.07 20.58
C SER A 39 -4.58 1.24 19.19
N PRO A 40 -3.25 1.40 19.07
CA PRO A 40 -2.59 1.42 17.77
C PRO A 40 -2.92 0.20 16.90
N LEU A 41 -3.10 -0.96 17.55
CA LEU A 41 -3.50 -2.20 16.88
C LEU A 41 -5.00 -2.22 16.52
N GLY A 42 -5.87 -1.68 17.39
CA GLY A 42 -7.29 -1.45 17.09
C GLY A 42 -7.46 -0.56 15.87
N LEU A 43 -6.79 0.60 15.86
CA LEU A 43 -6.78 1.52 14.74
C LEU A 43 -6.23 0.88 13.46
N PHE A 44 -5.16 0.08 13.55
CA PHE A 44 -4.67 -0.69 12.41
C PHE A 44 -5.73 -1.65 11.86
N PHE A 45 -6.45 -2.37 12.73
CA PHE A 45 -7.52 -3.28 12.30
C PHE A 45 -8.80 -2.57 11.85
N TYR A 46 -9.01 -1.32 12.25
CA TYR A 46 -10.06 -0.50 11.67
C TYR A 46 -9.83 -0.33 10.15
N PHE A 47 -8.63 0.11 9.77
CA PHE A 47 -8.28 0.34 8.36
C PHE A 47 -8.00 -0.96 7.59
N MET A 48 -7.35 -1.93 8.23
CA MET A 48 -7.00 -3.23 7.64
C MET A 48 -7.64 -4.38 8.41
N PRO A 49 -8.96 -4.61 8.23
CA PRO A 49 -9.74 -5.50 9.07
C PRO A 49 -9.36 -6.98 8.89
N ARG A 50 -9.56 -7.77 9.94
CA ARG A 50 -9.22 -9.21 9.97
C ARG A 50 -9.71 -10.02 8.75
N PRO A 51 -10.92 -9.79 8.19
CA PRO A 51 -11.35 -10.47 6.96
C PRO A 51 -10.43 -10.23 5.75
N LEU A 52 -9.82 -9.05 5.65
CA LEU A 52 -8.84 -8.76 4.59
C LEU A 52 -7.64 -9.70 4.71
N TRP A 53 -7.06 -9.84 5.90
CA TRP A 53 -5.90 -10.72 6.13
C TRP A 53 -6.22 -12.20 5.91
N ARG A 54 -7.42 -12.65 6.28
CA ARG A 54 -7.90 -14.00 5.94
C ARG A 54 -8.00 -14.21 4.44
N LYS A 55 -8.50 -13.21 3.70
CA LYS A 55 -8.55 -13.25 2.23
C LYS A 55 -7.14 -13.31 1.63
N ILE A 56 -6.21 -12.47 2.09
CA ILE A 56 -4.83 -12.45 1.59
C ILE A 56 -4.13 -13.78 1.85
N SER A 57 -4.27 -14.36 3.05
CA SER A 57 -3.75 -15.69 3.35
C SER A 57 -4.32 -16.75 2.40
N LYS A 58 -5.64 -16.76 2.17
CA LYS A 58 -6.30 -17.68 1.25
C LYS A 58 -5.76 -17.56 -0.18
N GLU A 59 -5.65 -16.34 -0.71
CA GLU A 59 -5.19 -16.11 -2.08
C GLU A 59 -3.68 -16.37 -2.24
N SER A 60 -2.87 -16.06 -1.22
CA SER A 60 -1.43 -16.36 -1.17
C SER A 60 -1.20 -17.88 -1.22
N ASN A 61 -1.90 -18.64 -0.38
CA ASN A 61 -1.78 -20.10 -0.40
C ASN A 61 -2.31 -20.71 -1.71
N ARG A 62 -3.42 -20.20 -2.27
CA ARG A 62 -3.89 -20.61 -3.59
C ARG A 62 -2.82 -20.41 -4.67
N TYR A 63 -2.09 -19.31 -4.61
CA TYR A 63 -0.98 -19.07 -5.52
C TYR A 63 0.20 -20.02 -5.28
N CYS A 64 0.56 -20.27 -4.01
CA CYS A 64 1.57 -21.27 -3.65
C CYS A 64 1.25 -22.64 -4.24
N ASP A 65 -0.01 -23.09 -4.10
CA ASP A 65 -0.50 -24.38 -4.58
C ASP A 65 -0.41 -24.44 -6.12
N ARG A 66 -0.90 -23.40 -6.81
CA ARG A 66 -0.89 -23.32 -8.29
C ARG A 66 0.50 -23.27 -8.91
N THR A 67 1.47 -22.64 -8.24
CA THR A 67 2.82 -22.42 -8.78
C THR A 67 3.85 -23.41 -8.28
N LEU A 68 3.43 -24.42 -7.51
CA LEU A 68 4.33 -25.39 -6.88
C LEU A 68 5.20 -26.10 -7.92
N SER A 69 4.59 -26.65 -8.98
CA SER A 69 5.32 -27.36 -10.04
C SER A 69 6.31 -26.45 -10.78
N ASP A 70 5.86 -25.27 -11.22
CA ASP A 70 6.71 -24.31 -11.92
C ASP A 70 7.86 -23.80 -11.05
N ARG A 71 7.63 -23.67 -9.73
CA ARG A 71 8.68 -23.32 -8.78
C ARG A 71 9.66 -24.47 -8.61
N ALA A 72 9.19 -25.70 -8.45
CA ALA A 72 10.04 -26.87 -8.31
C ALA A 72 10.94 -27.06 -9.54
N ASN A 73 10.40 -26.90 -10.75
CA ASN A 73 11.16 -26.93 -12.00
C ASN A 73 12.24 -25.83 -12.03
N ARG A 74 11.87 -24.58 -11.73
CA ARG A 74 12.84 -23.48 -11.65
C ARG A 74 13.93 -23.72 -10.61
N MET A 75 13.59 -24.30 -9.46
CA MET A 75 14.58 -24.63 -8.43
C MET A 75 15.51 -25.76 -8.87
N PHE A 76 14.99 -26.74 -9.63
CA PHE A 76 15.77 -27.82 -10.21
C PHE A 76 16.73 -27.32 -11.30
N GLU A 77 16.29 -26.42 -12.18
CA GLU A 77 17.12 -25.82 -13.23
C GLU A 77 18.23 -24.93 -12.67
N ASN A 78 17.95 -24.21 -11.57
CA ASN A 78 18.88 -23.25 -10.97
C ASN A 78 19.70 -23.84 -9.80
N GLN A 79 19.66 -25.15 -9.60
CA GLN A 79 20.42 -25.77 -8.50
C GLN A 79 21.92 -25.72 -8.77
N ALA A 80 22.71 -25.55 -7.71
CA ALA A 80 24.16 -25.67 -7.81
C ALA A 80 24.53 -27.13 -8.16
N ALA A 81 25.66 -27.30 -8.86
CA ALA A 81 26.16 -28.62 -9.25
C ALA A 81 26.61 -29.49 -8.06
N ASP A 82 26.74 -28.91 -6.87
CA ASP A 82 27.11 -29.60 -5.65
C ASP A 82 25.90 -30.29 -5.02
N ASN A 83 25.95 -31.63 -4.95
CA ASN A 83 24.92 -32.52 -4.41
C ASN A 83 23.49 -32.20 -4.88
N PRO A 84 23.19 -32.36 -6.19
CA PRO A 84 21.93 -31.95 -6.77
C PRO A 84 20.77 -32.81 -6.24
N ARG A 85 19.64 -32.16 -5.95
CA ARG A 85 18.40 -32.82 -5.55
C ARG A 85 17.63 -33.22 -6.79
N THR A 86 16.96 -34.36 -6.70
CA THR A 86 16.02 -34.75 -7.76
C THR A 86 14.80 -33.81 -7.75
N LEU A 87 14.17 -33.62 -8.92
CA LEU A 87 12.95 -32.80 -9.02
C LEU A 87 11.86 -33.25 -8.05
N ARG A 88 11.72 -34.57 -7.86
CA ARG A 88 10.79 -35.16 -6.89
C ARG A 88 11.09 -34.73 -5.45
N GLN A 89 12.36 -34.78 -5.04
CA GLN A 89 12.76 -34.31 -3.69
C GLN A 89 12.48 -32.83 -3.49
N ILE A 90 12.77 -31.99 -4.50
CA ILE A 90 12.47 -30.56 -4.45
C ILE A 90 10.97 -30.33 -4.30
N TYR A 91 10.17 -31.01 -5.13
CA TYR A 91 8.70 -30.92 -5.07
C TYR A 91 8.18 -31.31 -3.68
N GLU A 92 8.60 -32.44 -3.13
CA GLU A 92 8.17 -32.93 -1.82
C GLU A 92 8.55 -31.95 -0.69
N LEU A 93 9.74 -31.35 -0.74
CA LEU A 93 10.18 -30.36 0.25
C LEU A 93 9.40 -29.05 0.15
N GLU A 94 9.12 -28.58 -1.07
CA GLU A 94 8.31 -27.39 -1.28
C GLU A 94 6.85 -27.61 -0.89
N ALA A 95 6.30 -28.81 -1.15
CA ALA A 95 4.93 -29.20 -0.79
C ALA A 95 4.74 -29.36 0.73
N LYS A 96 5.78 -29.78 1.46
CA LYS A 96 5.76 -29.93 2.92
C LYS A 96 5.78 -28.60 3.68
N LYS A 97 6.00 -27.47 3.00
CA LYS A 97 6.03 -26.17 3.67
C LYS A 97 4.66 -25.84 4.28
N PRO A 98 4.60 -25.34 5.52
CA PRO A 98 3.32 -25.04 6.15
C PRO A 98 2.61 -23.89 5.42
N ARG A 99 1.28 -23.96 5.38
CA ARG A 99 0.42 -22.90 4.81
C ARG A 99 0.67 -21.58 5.52
N ILE A 100 0.48 -20.48 4.80
CA ILE A 100 0.66 -19.10 5.29
C ILE A 100 -0.59 -18.71 6.06
N GLU A 101 -0.47 -18.47 7.36
CA GLU A 101 -1.59 -18.07 8.20
C GLU A 101 -1.77 -16.53 8.26
N PRO A 102 -2.99 -16.02 8.50
CA PRO A 102 -3.24 -14.57 8.53
C PRO A 102 -2.39 -13.82 9.56
N HIS A 103 -2.12 -14.43 10.72
CA HIS A 103 -1.31 -13.82 11.77
C HIS A 103 0.18 -13.75 11.39
N GLU A 104 0.67 -14.63 10.52
CA GLU A 104 2.04 -14.57 10.03
C GLU A 104 2.23 -13.42 9.04
N LEU A 105 1.23 -13.17 8.17
CA LEU A 105 1.22 -11.98 7.31
C LEU A 105 1.25 -10.70 8.15
N LEU A 106 0.45 -10.64 9.22
CA LEU A 106 0.45 -9.52 10.16
C LEU A 106 1.82 -9.33 10.83
N ARG A 107 2.47 -10.43 11.26
CA ARG A 107 3.84 -10.38 11.78
C ARG A 107 4.80 -9.82 10.73
N CYS A 108 4.78 -10.32 9.49
CA CYS A 108 5.63 -9.79 8.42
C CYS A 108 5.45 -8.27 8.22
N ILE A 109 4.21 -7.79 8.21
CA ILE A 109 3.91 -6.35 8.09
C ILE A 109 4.42 -5.58 9.32
N GLY A 110 4.23 -6.12 10.53
CA GLY A 110 4.77 -5.54 11.75
C GLY A 110 6.29 -5.42 11.73
N LEU A 111 7.00 -6.42 11.19
CA LEU A 111 8.47 -6.37 11.02
C LEU A 111 8.90 -5.30 10.00
N LEU A 112 8.12 -5.10 8.93
CA LEU A 112 8.37 -4.04 7.95
C LEU A 112 8.11 -2.64 8.54
N ILE A 113 7.04 -2.48 9.33
CA ILE A 113 6.74 -1.23 10.05
C ILE A 113 7.85 -0.94 11.08
N ALA A 114 8.29 -1.94 11.84
CA ALA A 114 9.39 -1.77 12.79
C ALA A 114 10.68 -1.29 12.09
N ARG A 115 10.98 -1.83 10.90
CA ARG A 115 12.10 -1.35 10.07
C ARG A 115 11.91 0.07 9.56
N MET A 116 10.69 0.46 9.22
CA MET A 116 10.39 1.82 8.77
C MET A 116 10.57 2.83 9.91
N LEU A 117 10.14 2.49 11.13
CA LEU A 117 10.25 3.36 12.30
C LEU A 117 11.68 3.46 12.85
N ALA A 118 12.44 2.37 12.76
CA ALA A 118 13.85 2.32 13.15
C ALA A 118 14.72 1.98 11.92
N PRO A 119 14.92 2.95 11.00
CA PRO A 119 15.65 2.70 9.76
C PRO A 119 17.11 2.40 10.10
N GLN A 120 17.54 1.17 9.80
CA GLN A 120 18.95 0.81 9.82
C GLN A 120 19.54 1.00 8.42
N THR A 121 20.80 1.38 8.35
CA THR A 121 21.55 1.51 7.08
C THR A 121 21.93 0.16 6.47
N ARG A 122 21.82 -0.92 7.25
CA ARG A 122 22.25 -2.27 6.92
C ARG A 122 21.23 -3.06 6.10
N ASN A 123 21.61 -4.21 5.58
CA ASN A 123 20.69 -5.09 4.88
C ASN A 123 19.55 -5.55 5.81
N PHE A 124 18.35 -5.71 5.25
CA PHE A 124 17.20 -6.16 6.03
C PHE A 124 17.42 -7.55 6.66
N ALA A 125 18.21 -8.42 6.02
CA ALA A 125 18.55 -9.74 6.55
C ALA A 125 19.39 -9.68 7.84
N ASP A 126 20.12 -8.59 8.09
CA ASP A 126 21.00 -8.43 9.26
C ASP A 126 20.21 -8.40 10.57
N HIS A 127 18.90 -8.13 10.52
CA HIS A 127 18.00 -8.25 11.66
C HIS A 127 17.90 -9.67 12.25
N TRP A 128 18.30 -10.68 11.49
CA TRP A 128 18.38 -12.08 11.91
C TRP A 128 19.81 -12.52 12.24
N ALA A 129 20.79 -11.60 12.21
CA ALA A 129 22.15 -11.93 12.58
C ALA A 129 22.22 -12.39 14.04
N THR A 130 22.90 -13.52 14.26
CA THR A 130 23.19 -14.07 15.58
C THR A 130 24.46 -13.49 16.18
N THR A 131 25.29 -12.85 15.36
CA THR A 131 26.51 -12.16 15.78
C THR A 131 26.22 -10.71 16.16
N TRP A 132 26.84 -10.28 17.25
CA TRP A 132 26.79 -8.90 17.70
C TRP A 132 27.61 -8.04 16.73
N MET A 133 27.05 -6.94 16.24
CA MET A 133 27.77 -6.00 15.39
C MET A 133 27.42 -4.55 15.79
N GLY A 134 28.27 -3.95 16.61
CA GLY A 134 28.07 -2.60 17.13
C GLY A 134 26.85 -2.52 18.04
N ALA A 135 26.13 -1.40 18.05
CA ALA A 135 25.00 -1.18 18.97
C ALA A 135 23.70 -1.93 18.63
N VAL A 136 23.66 -2.80 17.61
CA VAL A 136 22.45 -3.53 17.21
C VAL A 136 22.39 -4.86 17.97
N PRO A 137 21.33 -5.12 18.77
CA PRO A 137 21.19 -6.38 19.47
C PRO A 137 21.06 -7.57 18.51
N THR A 138 21.54 -8.74 18.92
CA THR A 138 21.43 -9.96 18.12
C THR A 138 19.97 -10.42 18.00
N GLY A 139 19.62 -10.97 16.83
CA GLY A 139 18.34 -11.64 16.62
C GLY A 139 17.09 -10.79 16.85
N THR A 140 17.14 -9.46 16.63
CA THR A 140 16.02 -8.53 16.87
C THR A 140 14.69 -9.01 16.29
N LEU A 141 14.69 -9.50 15.04
CA LEU A 141 13.47 -9.99 14.39
C LEU A 141 13.32 -11.51 14.47
N GLY A 142 14.41 -12.23 14.74
CA GLY A 142 14.43 -13.69 14.87
C GLY A 142 13.53 -14.21 15.99
N ARG A 143 13.32 -13.41 17.05
CA ARG A 143 12.39 -13.70 18.15
C ARG A 143 10.93 -13.80 17.72
N TYR A 144 10.54 -13.12 16.63
CA TYR A 144 9.15 -13.06 16.18
C TYR A 144 8.86 -13.99 15.00
N MET A 145 9.85 -14.19 14.12
CA MET A 145 9.74 -15.07 12.96
C MET A 145 11.12 -15.48 12.46
N ALA A 146 11.31 -16.76 12.11
CA ALA A 146 12.56 -17.23 11.50
C ALA A 146 12.79 -16.59 10.11
N ARG A 147 14.05 -16.28 9.77
CA ARG A 147 14.44 -15.64 8.50
C ARG A 147 13.89 -16.37 7.28
N ASN A 148 14.05 -17.69 7.24
CA ASN A 148 13.60 -18.51 6.11
C ASN A 148 12.07 -18.52 5.99
N ARG A 149 11.34 -18.47 7.12
CA ARG A 149 9.88 -18.37 7.11
C ARG A 149 9.43 -17.01 6.59
N PHE A 150 10.06 -15.92 7.05
CA PHE A 150 9.79 -14.58 6.54
C PHE A 150 10.04 -14.49 5.03
N ALA A 151 11.21 -14.94 4.57
CA ALA A 151 11.56 -14.94 3.15
C ALA A 151 10.56 -15.76 2.32
N HIS A 152 10.15 -16.93 2.81
CA HIS A 152 9.11 -17.74 2.18
C HIS A 152 7.78 -16.98 2.08
N ILE A 153 7.30 -16.38 3.17
CA ILE A 153 6.02 -15.65 3.15
C ILE A 153 6.08 -14.46 2.19
N MET A 154 7.17 -13.67 2.22
CA MET A 154 7.34 -12.47 1.40
C MET A 154 7.47 -12.74 -0.10
N GLN A 155 7.77 -13.97 -0.52
CA GLN A 155 7.78 -14.36 -1.93
C GLN A 155 6.38 -14.66 -2.50
N HIS A 156 5.40 -14.94 -1.65
CA HIS A 156 4.08 -15.40 -2.04
C HIS A 156 2.87 -14.48 -1.76
N PRO A 157 2.96 -13.22 -1.27
CA PRO A 157 1.77 -12.44 -0.99
C PRO A 157 0.92 -12.23 -2.25
N HIS A 158 -0.33 -12.67 -2.20
CA HIS A 158 -1.35 -12.42 -3.22
C HIS A 158 -2.61 -11.87 -2.56
N PHE A 159 -3.07 -10.73 -3.06
CA PHE A 159 -4.20 -10.02 -2.45
C PHE A 159 -5.55 -10.35 -3.12
N THR A 160 -5.52 -10.75 -4.40
CA THR A 160 -6.72 -11.02 -5.21
C THR A 160 -6.51 -12.28 -6.04
N ASN A 161 -7.59 -13.00 -6.36
CA ASN A 161 -7.55 -14.17 -7.24
C ASN A 161 -7.19 -13.79 -8.68
N ASN A 162 -6.05 -14.28 -9.17
CA ASN A 162 -5.57 -14.02 -10.54
C ASN A 162 -6.46 -14.66 -11.63
N ALA A 163 -7.25 -15.68 -11.31
CA ALA A 163 -8.11 -16.39 -12.28
C ALA A 163 -9.43 -15.68 -12.58
N HIS A 164 -9.69 -14.53 -11.96
CA HIS A 164 -10.93 -13.78 -12.17
C HIS A 164 -10.88 -13.01 -13.51
N PRO A 165 -11.95 -12.94 -14.31
CA PRO A 165 -11.93 -12.29 -15.64
C PRO A 165 -11.45 -10.83 -15.63
N LYS A 166 -11.74 -10.09 -14.55
CA LYS A 166 -11.24 -8.72 -14.37
C LYS A 166 -9.71 -8.60 -14.27
N SER A 167 -8.97 -9.69 -14.07
CA SER A 167 -7.50 -9.65 -14.07
C SER A 167 -6.91 -9.24 -15.42
N PHE A 168 -7.66 -9.44 -16.51
CA PHE A 168 -7.26 -9.06 -17.86
C PHE A 168 -7.59 -7.61 -18.20
N THR A 169 -8.57 -7.01 -17.52
CA THR A 169 -9.05 -5.64 -17.81
C THR A 169 -8.52 -4.61 -16.81
N ASP A 170 -8.46 -4.95 -15.53
CA ASP A 170 -8.05 -4.05 -14.47
C ASP A 170 -6.54 -4.14 -14.22
N ARG A 171 -5.80 -3.09 -14.60
CA ARG A 171 -4.34 -3.02 -14.40
C ARG A 171 -3.91 -3.09 -12.94
N ALA A 172 -4.78 -2.72 -11.99
CA ALA A 172 -4.52 -2.79 -10.55
C ALA A 172 -5.13 -4.02 -9.87
N TRP A 173 -5.62 -5.01 -10.63
CA TRP A 173 -6.35 -6.17 -10.11
C TRP A 173 -5.62 -6.89 -8.97
N LYS A 174 -4.29 -7.04 -9.10
CA LYS A 174 -3.45 -7.73 -8.12
C LYS A 174 -3.52 -7.13 -6.72
N VAL A 175 -3.77 -5.83 -6.59
CA VAL A 175 -3.89 -5.10 -5.30
C VAL A 175 -5.32 -4.65 -4.99
N ARG A 176 -6.28 -4.94 -5.88
CA ARG A 176 -7.67 -4.46 -5.81
C ARG A 176 -8.33 -4.71 -4.45
N SER A 177 -8.16 -5.89 -3.87
CA SER A 177 -8.75 -6.22 -2.57
C SER A 177 -8.28 -5.30 -1.43
N VAL A 178 -7.02 -4.87 -1.47
CA VAL A 178 -6.47 -3.93 -0.48
C VAL A 178 -7.01 -2.53 -0.76
N LEU A 179 -6.98 -2.09 -2.03
CA LEU A 179 -7.48 -0.78 -2.43
C LEU A 179 -8.95 -0.57 -2.05
N ASP A 180 -9.82 -1.51 -2.41
CA ASP A 180 -11.26 -1.42 -2.13
C ASP A 180 -11.54 -1.41 -0.62
N THR A 181 -10.75 -2.16 0.15
CA THR A 181 -10.91 -2.18 1.61
C THR A 181 -10.49 -0.84 2.20
N LEU A 182 -9.31 -0.34 1.82
CA LEU A 182 -8.80 0.91 2.35
C LEU A 182 -9.68 2.09 1.92
N GLN A 183 -10.05 2.22 0.66
CA GLN A 183 -10.94 3.31 0.20
C GLN A 183 -12.25 3.36 1.01
N LYS A 184 -12.85 2.21 1.29
CA LYS A 184 -14.05 2.13 2.13
C LYS A 184 -13.79 2.56 3.57
N ARG A 185 -12.65 2.17 4.15
CA ARG A 185 -12.30 2.49 5.54
C ARG A 185 -11.87 3.94 5.74
N PHE A 186 -11.15 4.52 4.79
CA PHE A 186 -10.79 5.94 4.82
C PHE A 186 -12.03 6.82 4.70
N ALA A 187 -12.95 6.51 3.78
CA ALA A 187 -14.20 7.24 3.67
C ALA A 187 -15.10 7.09 4.91
N ALA A 188 -15.21 5.89 5.49
CA ALA A 188 -16.02 5.67 6.70
C ALA A 188 -15.38 6.25 7.98
N GLY A 189 -14.07 6.47 7.96
CA GLY A 189 -13.31 6.87 9.14
C GLY A 189 -13.36 8.36 9.45
N TYR A 190 -13.87 9.19 8.54
CA TYR A 190 -13.74 10.63 8.65
C TYR A 190 -14.95 11.35 8.03
N LYS A 191 -15.53 12.30 8.78
CA LYS A 191 -16.53 13.23 8.26
C LYS A 191 -15.84 14.25 7.36
N VAL A 192 -16.30 14.36 6.13
CA VAL A 192 -15.67 15.18 5.09
C VAL A 192 -15.65 16.66 5.51
N PRO A 193 -14.49 17.36 5.39
CA PRO A 193 -14.38 18.78 5.65
C PRO A 193 -14.92 19.63 4.48
N PRO A 194 -15.27 20.90 4.72
CA PRO A 194 -15.69 21.81 3.63
C PRO A 194 -14.57 22.12 2.62
N VAL A 195 -13.32 22.03 3.07
CA VAL A 195 -12.13 22.34 2.26
C VAL A 195 -11.28 21.09 2.09
N LEU A 196 -11.10 20.69 0.83
CA LEU A 196 -10.31 19.52 0.43
C LEU A 196 -9.04 19.97 -0.29
N ALA A 197 -7.94 19.30 0.02
CA ALA A 197 -6.71 19.40 -0.75
C ALA A 197 -6.68 18.26 -1.77
N PHE A 198 -6.41 18.60 -3.03
CA PHE A 198 -6.22 17.62 -4.11
C PHE A 198 -4.79 17.70 -4.64
N ASP A 199 -4.06 16.59 -4.58
CA ASP A 199 -2.68 16.55 -5.08
C ASP A 199 -2.31 15.17 -5.66
N GLU A 200 -1.24 15.17 -6.44
CA GLU A 200 -0.60 14.02 -7.04
C GLU A 200 0.49 13.44 -6.12
N ALA A 201 0.36 12.16 -5.79
CA ALA A 201 1.38 11.39 -5.10
C ALA A 201 1.98 10.31 -6.02
N ILE A 202 3.15 9.79 -5.63
CA ILE A 202 3.78 8.66 -6.34
C ILE A 202 4.21 7.58 -5.35
N ILE A 203 3.78 6.34 -5.60
CA ILE A 203 4.35 5.16 -4.92
C ILE A 203 5.60 4.74 -5.70
N PRO A 204 6.81 4.92 -5.14
CA PRO A 204 8.04 4.65 -5.87
C PRO A 204 8.15 3.17 -6.25
N SER A 205 8.43 2.90 -7.53
CA SER A 205 8.64 1.54 -8.04
C SER A 205 9.46 1.60 -9.31
N ARG A 206 10.65 0.97 -9.29
CA ARG A 206 11.50 0.81 -10.47
C ARG A 206 11.19 -0.46 -11.28
N SER A 207 10.33 -1.34 -10.79
CA SER A 207 10.01 -2.61 -11.44
C SER A 207 9.36 -2.41 -12.81
N ARG A 208 9.91 -3.08 -13.84
CA ARG A 208 9.33 -3.13 -15.20
C ARG A 208 8.03 -3.93 -15.29
N TYR A 209 7.76 -4.79 -14.30
CA TYR A 209 6.58 -5.63 -14.25
C TYR A 209 5.36 -4.93 -13.62
N ASN A 210 5.51 -3.67 -13.22
CA ASN A 210 4.41 -2.86 -12.72
C ASN A 210 3.64 -2.22 -13.90
N PRO A 211 2.39 -2.66 -14.19
CA PRO A 211 1.61 -2.15 -15.31
C PRO A 211 1.09 -0.72 -15.12
N THR A 212 1.11 -0.19 -13.89
CA THR A 212 0.69 1.19 -13.57
C THR A 212 1.88 2.14 -13.39
N ARG A 213 3.09 1.70 -13.78
CA ARG A 213 4.31 2.52 -13.70
C ARG A 213 4.26 3.69 -14.66
N GLN A 214 4.52 4.89 -14.15
CA GLN A 214 4.62 6.14 -14.88
C GLN A 214 5.91 6.89 -14.48
N TYR A 215 6.36 7.77 -15.37
CA TYR A 215 7.47 8.68 -15.13
C TYR A 215 6.94 10.08 -14.82
N LEU A 216 7.34 10.66 -13.69
CA LEU A 216 6.99 12.02 -13.28
C LEU A 216 8.31 12.80 -13.12
N LYS A 217 8.55 13.76 -14.02
CA LYS A 217 9.82 14.50 -14.10
C LYS A 217 10.10 15.30 -12.82
N ASP A 218 9.06 15.88 -12.23
CA ASP A 218 9.17 16.89 -11.19
C ASP A 218 9.06 16.32 -9.76
N LYS A 219 8.81 15.00 -9.63
CA LYS A 219 8.76 14.33 -8.31
C LYS A 219 10.15 13.78 -7.93
N PRO A 220 10.55 13.80 -6.64
CA PRO A 220 11.86 13.29 -6.20
C PRO A 220 12.12 11.83 -6.61
N HIS A 221 11.09 11.00 -6.50
CA HIS A 221 11.08 9.66 -7.06
C HIS A 221 10.36 9.68 -8.40
N LYS A 222 11.13 9.67 -9.49
CA LYS A 222 10.58 9.88 -10.84
C LYS A 222 9.81 8.68 -11.40
N TRP A 223 10.05 7.47 -10.91
CA TRP A 223 9.44 6.24 -11.42
C TRP A 223 8.57 5.58 -10.36
N GLY A 224 7.30 5.35 -10.67
CA GLY A 224 6.38 4.74 -9.73
C GLY A 224 4.94 4.69 -10.21
N THR A 225 4.03 4.32 -9.32
CA THR A 225 2.59 4.40 -9.62
C THR A 225 2.06 5.75 -9.16
N LYS A 226 1.54 6.52 -10.11
CA LYS A 226 0.93 7.82 -9.85
C LYS A 226 -0.43 7.63 -9.18
N LEU A 227 -0.68 8.44 -8.17
CA LEU A 227 -1.90 8.54 -7.40
C LEU A 227 -2.43 9.96 -7.48
N PHE A 228 -3.74 10.11 -7.54
CA PHE A 228 -4.40 11.33 -7.10
C PHE A 228 -4.99 11.09 -5.73
N MET A 229 -4.78 12.01 -4.80
CA MET A 229 -5.25 11.92 -3.42
C MET A 229 -6.12 13.12 -3.10
N THR A 230 -7.26 12.85 -2.48
CA THR A 230 -8.13 13.87 -1.89
C THR A 230 -7.98 13.78 -0.38
N CYS A 231 -7.50 14.86 0.23
CA CYS A 231 -7.18 14.93 1.65
C CYS A 231 -7.91 16.09 2.32
N CYS A 232 -8.09 16.01 3.64
CA CYS A 232 -8.49 17.17 4.44
C CYS A 232 -7.36 18.20 4.44
N ALA A 233 -7.64 19.43 4.01
CA ALA A 233 -6.65 20.50 3.95
C ALA A 233 -6.06 20.87 5.33
N LYS A 234 -6.83 20.66 6.42
CA LYS A 234 -6.43 21.00 7.78
C LYS A 234 -5.64 19.91 8.51
N THR A 235 -6.04 18.64 8.36
CA THR A 235 -5.46 17.52 9.11
C THR A 235 -4.57 16.61 8.27
N ALA A 236 -4.47 16.86 6.97
CA ALA A 236 -3.82 16.00 5.99
C ALA A 236 -4.38 14.56 5.93
N TYR A 237 -5.57 14.31 6.51
CA TYR A 237 -6.20 13.00 6.47
C TYR A 237 -6.61 12.64 5.04
N CYS A 238 -6.18 11.48 4.54
CA CYS A 238 -6.55 11.03 3.20
C CYS A 238 -7.96 10.42 3.20
N LEU A 239 -8.87 11.03 2.45
CA LEU A 239 -10.26 10.56 2.32
C LEU A 239 -10.39 9.53 1.21
N ARG A 240 -9.72 9.79 0.08
CA ARG A 240 -9.81 8.98 -1.12
C ARG A 240 -8.54 9.09 -1.95
N TRP A 241 -8.25 8.04 -2.71
CA TRP A 241 -7.24 8.10 -3.76
C TRP A 241 -7.60 7.26 -4.97
N VAL A 242 -7.02 7.61 -6.11
CA VAL A 242 -7.21 6.94 -7.39
C VAL A 242 -5.84 6.66 -8.02
N LEU A 243 -5.58 5.40 -8.40
CA LEU A 243 -4.37 5.04 -9.14
C LEU A 243 -4.54 5.39 -10.62
N VAL A 244 -3.59 6.14 -11.15
CA VAL A 244 -3.58 6.53 -12.57
C VAL A 244 -3.05 5.35 -13.40
N GLY A 245 -3.81 4.98 -14.44
CA GLY A 245 -3.58 3.77 -15.24
C GLY A 245 -4.77 2.80 -15.23
N ILE A 246 -5.76 3.00 -14.36
CA ILE A 246 -7.07 2.32 -14.39
C ILE A 246 -8.08 3.10 -15.24
N LEU A 247 -8.02 4.43 -15.20
CA LEU A 247 -8.87 5.32 -15.99
C LEU A 247 -8.03 5.91 -17.13
N GLY A 248 -8.43 5.64 -18.37
CA GLY A 248 -7.84 6.28 -19.54
C GLY A 248 -8.34 7.71 -19.65
N GLY A 249 -7.44 8.68 -19.52
CA GLY A 249 -7.66 10.07 -19.96
C GLY A 249 -8.38 11.01 -18.97
N LEU A 250 -7.83 12.24 -18.93
CA LEU A 250 -8.38 13.50 -18.41
C LEU A 250 -8.51 13.68 -16.89
N SER A 251 -7.75 14.66 -16.39
CA SER A 251 -7.74 15.19 -15.01
C SER A 251 -9.13 15.46 -14.46
N LEU A 252 -10.06 15.96 -15.28
CA LEU A 252 -11.43 16.29 -14.87
C LEU A 252 -12.26 15.06 -14.46
N HIS A 253 -12.09 13.92 -15.14
CA HIS A 253 -12.79 12.68 -14.79
C HIS A 253 -12.24 12.07 -13.50
N VAL A 254 -10.95 12.28 -13.22
CA VAL A 254 -10.33 11.86 -11.96
C VAL A 254 -10.77 12.77 -10.82
N VAL A 255 -10.85 14.09 -11.02
CA VAL A 255 -11.38 15.04 -10.03
C VAL A 255 -12.84 14.74 -9.74
N LEU A 256 -13.68 14.53 -10.76
CA LEU A 256 -15.07 14.11 -10.57
C LEU A 256 -15.16 12.75 -9.86
N THR A 257 -14.30 11.79 -10.20
CA THR A 257 -14.30 10.48 -9.51
C THR A 257 -13.77 10.60 -8.09
N ALA A 258 -12.81 11.48 -7.79
CA ALA A 258 -12.18 11.63 -6.49
C ALA A 258 -13.00 12.52 -5.53
N CYS A 259 -13.61 13.59 -6.04
CA CYS A 259 -14.50 14.51 -5.32
C CYS A 259 -16.00 14.05 -5.40
N CYS A 260 -16.38 13.04 -6.20
CA CYS A 260 -17.79 12.57 -6.29
C CYS A 260 -18.36 12.15 -4.93
N GLY A 261 -19.44 12.82 -4.52
CA GLY A 261 -20.17 12.56 -3.27
C GLY A 261 -19.78 13.47 -2.10
N CYS A 262 -18.93 14.48 -2.33
CA CYS A 262 -18.59 15.50 -1.33
C CYS A 262 -19.12 16.86 -1.80
N ASP A 263 -20.03 17.48 -1.04
CA ASP A 263 -20.43 18.90 -1.20
C ASP A 263 -19.30 19.82 -0.68
N ALA A 264 -18.08 19.60 -1.17
CA ALA A 264 -16.86 20.24 -0.67
C ALA A 264 -16.09 20.93 -1.80
N VAL A 265 -15.45 22.05 -1.49
CA VAL A 265 -14.63 22.79 -2.45
C VAL A 265 -13.25 22.13 -2.52
N CYS A 266 -12.85 21.71 -3.73
CA CYS A 266 -11.55 21.12 -4.00
C CYS A 266 -10.56 22.27 -4.28
N ALA A 267 -9.68 22.57 -3.32
CA ALA A 267 -8.58 23.52 -3.50
C ALA A 267 -7.38 22.80 -4.13
N ASN A 268 -6.81 23.38 -5.19
CA ASN A 268 -5.51 22.95 -5.69
C ASN A 268 -4.43 23.53 -4.75
N MET A 269 -3.52 22.67 -4.28
CA MET A 269 -2.27 23.12 -3.65
C MET A 269 -1.20 23.36 -4.71
#